data_AF-A0A2V6X3K0-F1
#
_entry.id   AF-A0A2V6X3K0-F1
#
_cell.length_a   1.000
_cell.length_b   1.000
_cell.length_c   1.000
_cell.angle_alpha   90.00
_cell.angle_beta   90.00
_cell.angle_gamma   90.00
#
_symmetry.space_group_name_H-M   'P 1'
#
loop_
_entity.id
_entity.type
_entity.pdbx_description
1 polymer ?
#
loop_
_entity_poly.entity_id
_entity_poly.type
_entity_poly.pdbx_seq_one_letter_code
_entity_poly.pdbx_strand_id
1 'polypeptide(L)'
;MFFQAGLVEYEEAEGVGDGLGPRFNLDSCGGCHIQPATGGTSPAMNPQVAVASAFGAQNKVPSFIKLEGPIREARFQYKFDGSRDGGVHSLFVISGRVDDSGNAAGCTAVQEDFEKQVAFNNIIFRIPTPTFG
;
A
#
# COMPACT_ATOMS: atom_id res chain seq x y z
N MET A 1 10.00 -10.38 26.14
CA MET A 1 8.99 -11.24 25.48
C MET A 1 8.04 -10.43 24.60
N PHE A 2 7.40 -9.36 25.09
CA PHE A 2 6.47 -8.57 24.27
C PHE A 2 7.09 -7.89 23.04
N PHE A 3 8.29 -7.31 23.14
CA PHE A 3 8.94 -6.68 21.99
C PHE A 3 9.16 -7.65 20.83
N GLN A 4 9.63 -8.86 21.12
CA GLN A 4 9.88 -9.85 20.06
C GLN A 4 8.59 -10.33 19.41
N ALA A 5 7.52 -10.51 20.18
CA ALA A 5 6.21 -10.87 19.63
C ALA A 5 5.68 -9.76 18.71
N GLY A 6 5.74 -8.49 19.15
CA GLY A 6 5.34 -7.36 18.33
C GLY A 6 6.21 -7.16 17.09
N LEU A 7 7.51 -7.49 17.15
CA LEU A 7 8.38 -7.47 15.98
C LEU A 7 7.94 -8.51 14.93
N VAL A 8 7.57 -9.71 15.37
CA VAL A 8 7.05 -10.75 14.47
C VAL A 8 5.76 -10.27 13.79
N GLU A 9 4.80 -9.76 14.57
CA GLU A 9 3.55 -9.20 14.02
C GLU A 9 3.81 -8.02 13.07
N TYR A 10 4.80 -7.17 13.36
CA TYR A 10 5.15 -6.03 12.52
C TYR A 10 5.71 -6.46 11.15
N GLU A 11 6.46 -7.56 11.11
CA GLU A 11 7.10 -8.09 9.90
C GLU A 11 6.20 -9.04 9.10
N GLU A 12 5.15 -9.56 9.72
CA GLU A 12 4.21 -10.50 9.11
C GLU A 12 3.49 -9.89 7.92
N ALA A 13 3.38 -10.67 6.85
CA ALA A 13 2.60 -10.30 5.67
C ALA A 13 1.16 -10.81 5.83
N GLU A 14 0.19 -9.91 5.81
CA GLU A 14 -1.22 -10.22 5.89
C GLU A 14 -1.77 -10.65 4.52
N GLY A 15 -2.42 -11.81 4.48
CA GLY A 15 -3.22 -12.26 3.35
C GLY A 15 -4.68 -11.79 3.43
N VAL A 16 -5.47 -12.24 2.45
CA VAL A 16 -6.90 -11.91 2.34
C VAL A 16 -7.68 -12.32 3.61
N GLY A 17 -7.43 -13.51 4.13
CA GLY A 17 -8.11 -14.06 5.31
C GLY A 17 -7.60 -13.50 6.63
N ASP A 18 -6.39 -12.95 6.65
CA ASP A 18 -5.74 -12.45 7.86
C ASP A 18 -6.19 -11.03 8.24
N GLY A 19 -6.77 -10.29 7.29
CA GLY A 19 -7.29 -8.95 7.54
C GLY A 19 -6.71 -7.83 6.68
N LEU A 20 -5.98 -8.14 5.61
CA LEU A 20 -5.40 -7.16 4.67
C LEU A 20 -6.40 -6.08 4.21
N GLY A 21 -7.69 -6.45 4.19
CA GLY A 21 -8.80 -5.55 3.93
C GLY A 21 -9.07 -5.34 2.44
N PRO A 22 -10.21 -4.73 2.07
CA PRO A 22 -10.60 -4.57 0.67
C PRO A 22 -9.68 -3.63 -0.12
N ARG A 23 -8.94 -2.75 0.58
CA ARG A 23 -8.00 -1.78 0.01
C ARG A 23 -6.77 -1.64 0.89
N PHE A 24 -5.59 -1.59 0.30
CA PHE A 24 -4.32 -1.62 1.02
C PHE A 24 -3.20 -0.88 0.26
N ASN A 25 -2.12 -0.53 0.96
CA ASN A 25 -0.92 0.10 0.38
C ASN A 25 0.25 -0.88 0.28
N LEU A 26 0.33 -1.80 1.24
CA LEU A 26 1.25 -2.94 1.30
C LEU A 26 0.66 -3.96 2.28
N ASP A 27 1.20 -5.18 2.29
CA ASP A 27 0.72 -6.31 3.09
C ASP A 27 1.46 -6.52 4.41
N SER A 28 2.45 -5.69 4.75
CA SER A 28 3.12 -5.73 6.06
C SER A 28 3.54 -4.34 6.51
N CYS A 29 3.64 -4.13 7.82
CA CYS A 29 4.18 -2.89 8.37
C CYS A 29 5.69 -2.79 8.08
N GLY A 30 6.39 -3.90 8.29
CA GLY A 30 7.81 -4.09 8.00
C GLY A 30 8.15 -3.81 6.56
N GLY A 31 7.33 -4.19 5.57
CA GLY A 31 7.62 -3.94 4.17
C GLY A 31 7.80 -2.44 3.82
N CYS A 32 7.13 -1.55 4.57
CA CYS A 32 7.28 -0.11 4.40
C CYS A 32 8.44 0.50 5.20
N HIS A 33 8.78 -0.12 6.33
CA HIS A 33 9.65 0.45 7.35
C HIS A 33 10.82 -0.51 7.65
N ILE A 34 11.79 -0.62 6.73
CA ILE A 34 12.82 -1.67 6.82
C ILE A 34 14.25 -1.23 6.55
N GLN A 35 14.49 0.01 6.10
CA GLN A 35 15.84 0.48 5.81
C GLN A 35 16.33 1.50 6.85
N PRO A 36 17.51 1.30 7.49
CA PRO A 36 18.46 0.18 7.30
C PRO A 36 18.13 -1.11 8.06
N ALA A 37 17.10 -1.09 8.91
CA ALA A 37 16.58 -2.23 9.65
C ALA A 37 15.07 -2.05 9.88
N THR A 38 14.39 -3.09 10.35
CA THR A 38 12.96 -3.04 10.71
C THR A 38 12.64 -1.85 11.63
N GLY A 39 11.58 -1.11 11.30
CA GLY A 39 11.24 0.20 11.87
C GLY A 39 11.87 1.39 11.13
N GLY A 40 12.65 1.16 10.08
CA GLY A 40 13.32 2.19 9.31
C GLY A 40 12.40 2.95 8.36
N THR A 41 12.98 3.56 7.32
CA THR A 41 12.23 4.14 6.19
C THR A 41 12.07 3.13 5.05
N SER A 42 11.64 3.59 3.88
CA SER A 42 11.43 2.77 2.70
C SER A 42 12.70 2.02 2.27
N PRO A 43 12.59 0.76 1.83
CA PRO A 43 13.68 0.02 1.20
C PRO A 43 14.11 0.66 -0.12
N ALA A 44 15.30 0.28 -0.61
CA ALA A 44 15.80 0.74 -1.91
C ALA A 44 14.96 0.21 -3.09
N MET A 45 14.40 -1.00 -2.95
CA MET A 45 13.51 -1.61 -3.92
C MET A 45 12.07 -1.50 -3.41
N ASN A 46 11.19 -0.84 -4.17
CA ASN A 46 9.82 -0.59 -3.76
C ASN A 46 8.95 -1.85 -3.90
N PRO A 47 8.49 -2.46 -2.79
CA PRO A 47 7.68 -3.67 -2.82
C PRO A 47 6.26 -3.44 -3.38
N GLN A 48 5.78 -2.19 -3.43
CA GLN A 48 4.47 -1.85 -4.00
C GLN A 48 4.37 -2.23 -5.48
N VAL A 49 5.49 -2.28 -6.21
CA VAL A 49 5.52 -2.73 -7.62
C VAL A 49 5.13 -4.19 -7.74
N ALA A 50 5.69 -5.06 -6.90
CA ALA A 50 5.42 -6.50 -6.94
C ALA A 50 4.02 -6.83 -6.39
N VAL A 51 3.61 -6.15 -5.31
CA VAL A 51 2.34 -6.37 -4.63
C VAL A 51 1.12 -6.05 -5.49
N ALA A 52 1.23 -5.10 -6.44
CA ALA A 52 0.12 -4.71 -7.32
C ALA A 52 -0.53 -5.91 -8.04
N SER A 53 0.27 -6.91 -8.42
CA SER A 53 -0.18 -8.12 -9.12
C SER A 53 0.00 -9.41 -8.33
N ALA A 54 0.36 -9.31 -7.04
CA ALA A 54 0.60 -10.49 -6.23
C ALA A 54 -0.67 -11.34 -6.08
N PHE A 55 -0.50 -12.67 -6.07
CA PHE A 55 -1.58 -13.64 -5.84
C PHE A 55 -2.79 -13.48 -6.78
N GLY A 56 -2.56 -13.04 -8.02
CA GLY A 56 -3.61 -12.89 -9.03
C GLY A 56 -4.36 -11.56 -8.99
N ALA A 57 -3.98 -10.62 -8.11
CA ALA A 57 -4.52 -9.27 -8.09
C ALA A 57 -4.34 -8.56 -9.44
N GLN A 58 -5.31 -7.72 -9.82
CA GLN A 58 -5.36 -7.06 -11.13
C GLN A 58 -5.14 -5.55 -11.03
N ASN A 59 -4.38 -5.08 -10.03
CA ASN A 59 -4.08 -3.66 -9.90
C ASN A 59 -3.08 -3.21 -10.96
N LYS A 60 -3.12 -1.91 -11.28
CA LYS A 60 -2.07 -1.25 -12.05
C LYS A 60 -1.09 -0.58 -11.09
N VAL A 61 0.20 -0.63 -11.42
CA VAL A 61 1.20 0.18 -10.72
C VAL A 61 1.01 1.64 -11.16
N PRO A 62 0.68 2.58 -10.25
CA PRO A 62 0.52 3.99 -10.61
C PRO A 62 1.85 4.58 -11.12
N SER A 63 1.78 5.56 -12.03
CA SER A 63 2.94 6.16 -12.70
C SER A 63 3.97 6.80 -11.76
N PHE A 64 3.54 7.17 -10.56
CA PHE A 64 4.41 7.73 -9.52
C PHE A 64 5.07 6.67 -8.62
N ILE A 65 4.73 5.39 -8.77
CA ILE A 65 5.42 4.28 -8.10
C ILE A 65 6.48 3.73 -9.05
N LYS A 66 7.72 3.64 -8.58
CA LYS A 66 8.88 3.14 -9.34
C LYS A 66 9.58 2.05 -8.55
N LEU A 67 10.13 1.06 -9.24
CA LEU A 67 10.85 -0.05 -8.62
C LEU A 67 12.03 0.41 -7.77
N GLU A 68 12.83 1.35 -8.28
CA GLU A 68 13.97 1.96 -7.58
C GLU A 68 13.60 3.33 -6.97
N GLY A 69 12.32 3.51 -6.62
CA GLY A 69 11.80 4.73 -6.00
C GLY A 69 11.42 4.52 -4.54
N PRO A 70 11.13 5.59 -3.79
CA PRO A 70 10.60 5.44 -2.44
C PRO A 70 9.21 4.80 -2.48
N ILE A 71 8.84 4.14 -1.38
CA ILE A 71 7.44 3.82 -1.10
C ILE A 71 6.65 5.12 -1.01
N ARG A 72 5.44 5.12 -1.57
CA ARG A 72 4.55 6.28 -1.51
C ARG A 72 3.14 5.88 -1.10
N GLU A 73 2.52 6.75 -0.33
CA GLU A 73 1.07 6.78 -0.16
C GLU A 73 0.50 8.00 -0.88
N ALA A 74 -0.71 7.87 -1.43
CA ALA A 74 -1.39 8.94 -2.13
C ALA A 74 -2.43 9.61 -1.22
N ARG A 75 -2.49 10.94 -1.27
CA ARG A 75 -3.62 11.72 -0.74
C ARG A 75 -4.18 12.59 -1.83
N PHE A 76 -5.50 12.65 -1.94
CA PHE A 76 -6.14 13.59 -2.84
C PHE A 76 -6.33 14.92 -2.12
N GLN A 77 -6.17 16.03 -2.84
CA GLN A 77 -6.30 17.37 -2.25
C GLN A 77 -7.77 17.78 -2.14
N TYR A 78 -8.56 17.44 -3.16
CA TYR A 78 -9.97 17.82 -3.29
C TYR A 78 -10.83 16.64 -3.74
N LYS A 79 -12.09 16.66 -3.30
CA LYS A 79 -13.17 15.79 -3.79
C LYS A 79 -13.78 16.39 -5.06
N PHE A 80 -14.68 15.63 -5.69
CA PHE A 80 -15.38 16.08 -6.89
C PHE A 80 -16.21 17.35 -6.68
N ASP A 81 -16.79 17.53 -5.48
CA ASP A 81 -17.57 18.72 -5.12
C ASP A 81 -16.71 19.96 -4.79
N GLY A 82 -15.38 19.85 -4.90
CA GLY A 82 -14.42 20.91 -4.60
C GLY A 82 -14.08 21.06 -3.11
N SER A 83 -14.70 20.30 -2.22
CA SER A 83 -14.31 20.27 -0.81
C SER A 83 -12.95 19.57 -0.62
N ARG A 84 -12.27 19.86 0.49
CA ARG A 84 -11.01 19.18 0.83
C ARG A 84 -11.25 17.71 1.06
N ASP A 85 -10.44 16.87 0.42
CA ASP A 85 -10.48 15.42 0.64
C ASP A 85 -9.69 15.06 1.90
N GLY A 86 -8.38 15.27 1.89
CA GLY A 86 -7.51 15.14 3.06
C GLY A 86 -7.23 13.69 3.49
N GLY A 87 -7.88 12.72 2.86
CA GLY A 87 -7.73 11.30 3.13
C GLY A 87 -6.50 10.69 2.48
N VAL A 88 -6.05 9.56 3.02
CA VAL A 88 -5.14 8.65 2.32
C VAL A 88 -5.98 7.74 1.44
N HIS A 89 -5.58 7.59 0.19
CA HIS A 89 -6.21 6.70 -0.77
C HIS A 89 -5.30 5.49 -0.96
N SER A 90 -5.79 4.33 -0.54
CA SER A 90 -5.07 3.06 -0.67
C SER A 90 -4.77 2.76 -2.14
N LEU A 91 -3.53 2.40 -2.45
CA LEU A 91 -3.07 2.20 -3.82
C LEU A 91 -3.67 0.98 -4.49
N PHE A 92 -3.99 -0.06 -3.74
CA PHE A 92 -4.38 -1.36 -4.28
C PHE A 92 -5.69 -1.86 -3.67
N VAL A 93 -6.35 -2.75 -4.40
CA VAL A 93 -7.54 -3.50 -3.97
C VAL A 93 -7.29 -4.99 -4.10
N ILE A 94 -7.98 -5.80 -3.29
CA ILE A 94 -7.80 -7.26 -3.26
C ILE A 94 -8.57 -7.99 -4.37
N SER A 95 -9.22 -7.28 -5.29
CA SER A 95 -9.98 -7.89 -6.38
C SER A 95 -9.12 -8.85 -7.22
N GLY A 96 -9.59 -10.10 -7.31
CA GLY A 96 -8.88 -11.17 -8.01
C GLY A 96 -7.78 -11.86 -7.18
N ARG A 97 -7.45 -11.35 -5.99
CA ARG A 97 -6.44 -11.92 -5.12
C ARG A 97 -6.93 -13.24 -4.50
N VAL A 98 -6.13 -14.30 -4.60
CA VAL A 98 -6.34 -15.57 -3.90
C VAL A 98 -5.01 -16.05 -3.36
N ASP A 99 -4.90 -16.12 -2.04
CA ASP A 99 -3.74 -16.64 -1.33
C ASP A 99 -4.16 -17.72 -0.34
N ASP A 100 -3.18 -18.31 0.37
CA ASP A 100 -3.44 -19.45 1.26
C ASP A 100 -4.35 -19.09 2.44
N SER A 101 -4.45 -17.80 2.79
CA SER A 101 -5.33 -17.32 3.86
C SER A 101 -6.77 -17.09 3.40
N GLY A 102 -7.01 -16.80 2.11
CA GLY A 102 -8.35 -16.45 1.65
C GLY A 102 -8.52 -16.23 0.14
N ASN A 103 -9.79 -16.09 -0.26
CA ASN A 103 -10.20 -15.97 -1.66
C ASN A 103 -11.04 -14.71 -1.88
N ALA A 104 -10.47 -13.73 -2.60
CA ALA A 104 -11.13 -12.49 -3.01
C ALA A 104 -11.43 -12.46 -4.53
N ALA A 105 -11.57 -13.62 -5.18
CA ALA A 105 -11.94 -13.70 -6.60
C ALA A 105 -13.32 -13.07 -6.88
N GLY A 106 -14.23 -13.09 -5.91
CA GLY A 106 -15.55 -12.44 -6.01
C GLY A 106 -15.56 -10.95 -5.62
N CYS A 107 -14.43 -10.37 -5.21
CA CYS A 107 -14.37 -8.97 -4.80
C CYS A 107 -14.43 -8.04 -6.02
N THR A 108 -15.33 -7.06 -6.00
CA THR A 108 -15.56 -6.11 -7.10
C THR A 108 -15.05 -4.69 -6.81
N ALA A 109 -14.19 -4.53 -5.81
CA ALA A 109 -13.55 -3.25 -5.53
C ALA A 109 -12.74 -2.76 -6.74
N VAL A 110 -12.77 -1.45 -6.99
CA VAL A 110 -12.07 -0.83 -8.11
C VAL A 110 -10.96 0.05 -7.56
N GLN A 111 -9.75 -0.14 -8.07
CA GLN A 111 -8.60 0.72 -7.79
C GLN A 111 -8.92 2.17 -8.18
N GLU A 112 -8.47 3.14 -7.40
CA GLU A 112 -8.62 4.55 -7.75
C GLU A 112 -7.93 4.88 -9.09
N ASP A 113 -8.53 5.80 -9.84
CA ASP A 113 -7.90 6.34 -11.05
C ASP A 113 -6.84 7.38 -10.66
N PHE A 114 -5.69 6.89 -10.23
CA PHE A 114 -4.56 7.70 -9.82
C PHE A 114 -4.00 8.57 -10.94
N GLU A 115 -4.02 8.09 -12.19
CA GLU A 115 -3.51 8.85 -13.34
C GLU A 115 -4.36 10.08 -13.61
N LYS A 116 -5.68 9.97 -13.44
CA LYS A 116 -6.57 11.14 -13.47
C LYS A 116 -6.19 12.17 -12.41
N GLN A 117 -5.88 11.73 -11.19
CA GLN A 117 -5.50 12.65 -10.10
C GLN A 117 -4.14 13.30 -10.33
N VAL A 118 -3.19 12.56 -10.93
CA VAL A 118 -1.90 13.11 -11.39
C VAL A 118 -2.13 14.16 -12.48
N ALA A 119 -2.93 13.86 -13.51
CA ALA A 119 -3.20 14.76 -14.62
C ALA A 119 -3.88 16.08 -14.17
N PHE A 120 -4.72 16.01 -13.13
CA PHE A 120 -5.36 17.19 -12.54
C PHE A 120 -4.54 17.89 -11.45
N ASN A 121 -3.31 17.46 -11.17
CA ASN A 121 -2.50 17.96 -10.04
C ASN A 121 -3.25 17.89 -8.69
N ASN A 122 -4.14 16.92 -8.52
CA ASN A 122 -4.98 16.75 -7.32
C ASN A 122 -4.41 15.73 -6.33
N ILE A 123 -3.14 15.36 -6.48
CA ILE A 123 -2.50 14.31 -5.69
C ILE A 123 -1.25 14.82 -5.00
N ILE A 124 -1.04 14.40 -3.75
CA ILE A 124 0.19 14.62 -2.98
C ILE A 124 0.66 13.29 -2.40
N PHE A 125 1.98 13.18 -2.18
CA PHE A 125 2.60 11.92 -1.74
C PHE A 125 3.11 12.03 -0.30
N ARG A 126 3.01 10.92 0.43
CA ARG A 126 3.71 10.70 1.70
C ARG A 126 4.70 9.55 1.54
N ILE A 127 5.76 9.56 2.34
CA ILE A 127 6.77 8.51 2.40
C ILE A 127 6.83 7.94 3.83
N PRO A 128 7.22 6.68 4.02
CA PRO A 128 7.38 6.10 5.35
C PRO A 128 8.42 6.87 6.17
N THR A 129 8.02 7.35 7.35
CA THR A 129 8.95 7.90 8.34
C THR A 129 9.50 6.78 9.22
N PRO A 130 10.77 6.84 9.66
CA PRO A 130 11.28 5.85 10.59
C PRO A 130 10.51 5.90 11.92
N THR A 131 10.36 4.76 12.56
CA THR A 131 9.72 4.59 13.88
C THR A 131 10.73 4.61 15.03
N PHE A 132 12.02 4.70 14.71
CA PHE A 132 13.13 4.86 15.64
C PHE A 132 14.10 5.96 15.16
N GLY A 133 14.95 6.45 16.07
CA GLY A 133 15.98 7.46 15.78
C GLY A 133 16.34 8.29 16.99
#